data_AF-A0AAX1BMK1-F1
#
_entry.id   AF-A0AAX1BMK1-F1
#
_cell.length_a   1.000
_cell.length_b   1.000
_cell.length_c   1.000
_cell.angle_alpha   90.00
_cell.angle_beta   90.00
_cell.angle_gamma   90.00
#
_symmetry.space_group_name_H-M   'P 1'
#
loop_
_entity.id
_entity.type
_entity.pdbx_description
1 polymer ?
#
loop_
_entity_poly.entity_id
_entity_poly.type
_entity_poly.pdbx_seq_one_letter_code
_entity_poly.pdbx_strand_id
1 'polypeptide(L)'
;MNISTVNELIASLESAGELSIREQKFLKLAKSYLDVAAENVGLNSFIVDACWIVDDGQYCDATDFMPETPATDRIVAGIKADGVEGFAAHLRANYNGASVCKIIALGADDFAKQLRKESQHD
;
A
#
# COMPACT_ATOMS: atom_id res chain seq x y z
N MET A 1 13.77 -26.77 -36.00
CA MET A 1 12.56 -26.24 -35.34
C MET A 1 11.51 -26.02 -36.43
N ASN A 2 10.29 -26.56 -36.28
CA ASN A 2 9.23 -26.39 -37.29
C ASN A 2 8.19 -25.35 -36.82
N ILE A 3 7.34 -24.88 -37.74
CA ILE A 3 6.36 -23.83 -37.47
C ILE A 3 5.30 -24.26 -36.42
N SER A 4 4.96 -25.55 -36.33
CA SER A 4 4.03 -26.07 -35.31
C SER A 4 4.59 -25.90 -33.90
N THR A 5 5.86 -26.23 -33.69
CA THR A 5 6.53 -26.07 -32.39
C THR A 5 6.60 -24.62 -31.94
N VAL A 6 6.76 -23.68 -32.88
CA VAL A 6 6.75 -22.24 -32.58
C VAL A 6 5.35 -21.78 -32.15
N ASN A 7 4.30 -22.24 -32.83
CA ASN A 7 2.93 -21.87 -32.51
C ASN A 7 2.47 -22.44 -31.15
N GLU A 8 2.86 -23.66 -30.83
CA GLU A 8 2.62 -24.27 -29.52
C GLU A 8 3.31 -23.51 -28.39
N LEU A 9 4.55 -23.03 -28.63
CA LEU A 9 5.28 -22.22 -27.67
C LEU A 9 4.61 -20.86 -27.45
N ILE A 10 4.15 -20.19 -28.51
CA ILE A 10 3.43 -18.91 -28.41
C ILE A 10 2.14 -19.09 -27.59
N ALA A 11 1.33 -20.09 -27.90
CA ALA A 11 0.09 -20.36 -27.16
C ALA A 11 0.36 -20.71 -25.67
N SER A 12 1.44 -21.44 -25.39
CA SER A 12 1.86 -21.75 -24.02
C SER A 12 2.26 -20.48 -23.25
N LEU A 13 3.04 -19.60 -23.87
CA LEU A 13 3.47 -18.34 -23.25
C LEU A 13 2.31 -17.34 -23.06
N GLU A 14 1.36 -17.27 -24.01
CA GLU A 14 0.17 -16.41 -23.91
C GLU A 14 -0.83 -16.94 -22.86
N SER A 15 -0.94 -18.25 -22.69
CA SER A 15 -1.84 -18.85 -21.69
C SER A 15 -1.25 -18.90 -20.27
N ALA A 16 0.08 -18.82 -20.13
CA ALA A 16 0.75 -18.88 -18.83
C ALA A 16 0.44 -17.67 -17.94
N GLY A 17 0.05 -16.52 -18.51
CA GLY A 17 -0.27 -15.32 -17.73
C GLY A 17 0.88 -14.82 -16.86
N GLU A 18 2.11 -15.23 -17.16
CA GLU A 18 3.30 -14.86 -16.37
C GLU A 18 3.70 -13.41 -16.66
N LEU A 19 3.97 -12.67 -15.58
CA LEU A 19 4.52 -11.31 -15.66
C LEU A 19 5.83 -11.35 -16.45
N SER A 20 5.93 -10.46 -17.44
CA SER A 20 7.18 -10.23 -18.16
C SER A 20 8.31 -9.85 -17.21
N ILE A 21 9.55 -10.06 -17.63
CA ILE A 21 10.75 -9.66 -16.86
C ILE A 21 10.69 -8.19 -16.45
N ARG A 22 10.11 -7.33 -17.30
CA ARG A 22 9.94 -5.91 -17.02
C ARG A 22 8.96 -5.68 -15.87
N GLU A 23 7.80 -6.34 -15.91
CA GLU A 23 6.78 -6.22 -14.86
C GLU A 23 7.28 -6.79 -13.53
N GLN A 24 8.00 -7.91 -13.54
CA GLN A 24 8.63 -8.45 -12.32
C GLN A 24 9.60 -7.46 -11.67
N LYS A 25 10.44 -6.78 -12.48
CA LYS A 25 11.36 -5.74 -11.98
C LYS A 25 10.60 -4.56 -11.39
N PHE A 26 9.53 -4.11 -12.03
CA PHE A 26 8.69 -3.04 -11.49
C PHE A 26 8.02 -3.43 -10.18
N LEU A 27 7.48 -4.65 -10.09
CA LEU A 27 6.81 -5.13 -8.89
C LEU A 27 7.77 -5.24 -7.70
N LYS A 28 9.00 -5.70 -7.96
CA LYS A 28 10.07 -5.74 -6.95
C LYS A 28 10.42 -4.33 -6.46
N LEU A 29 10.56 -3.37 -7.38
CA LEU A 29 10.84 -1.99 -7.03
C LEU A 29 9.69 -1.35 -6.24
N ALA A 30 8.44 -1.58 -6.66
CA ALA A 30 7.25 -1.11 -5.95
C ALA A 30 7.22 -1.65 -4.50
N LYS A 31 7.54 -2.93 -4.31
CA LYS A 31 7.65 -3.52 -2.97
C LYS A 31 8.73 -2.85 -2.13
N SER A 32 9.90 -2.57 -2.70
CA SER A 32 10.94 -1.83 -1.97
C SER A 32 10.50 -0.42 -1.56
N TYR A 33 9.72 0.28 -2.40
CA TYR A 33 9.15 1.58 -2.03
C TYR A 33 8.10 1.46 -0.92
N LEU A 34 7.27 0.41 -0.94
CA LEU A 34 6.31 0.09 0.13
C LEU A 34 7.02 -0.13 1.47
N ASP A 35 8.10 -0.92 1.46
CA ASP A 35 8.90 -1.22 2.66
C ASP A 35 9.53 0.06 3.23
N VAL A 36 10.15 0.89 2.38
CA VAL A 36 10.73 2.19 2.81
C VAL A 36 9.67 3.15 3.34
N ALA A 37 8.48 3.19 2.74
CA ALA A 37 7.39 4.02 3.25
C ALA A 37 6.95 3.57 4.66
N ALA A 38 6.91 2.27 4.92
CA ALA A 38 6.61 1.75 6.24
C ALA A 38 7.71 2.08 7.27
N GLU A 39 8.98 2.00 6.89
CA GLU A 39 10.11 2.42 7.73
C GLU A 39 10.04 3.92 8.07
N ASN A 40 9.73 4.78 7.10
CA ASN A 40 9.60 6.22 7.31
C ASN A 40 8.48 6.57 8.30
N VAL A 41 7.35 5.84 8.30
CA VAL A 41 6.30 6.00 9.32
C VAL A 41 6.80 5.62 10.70
N GLY A 42 7.53 4.51 10.80
CA GLY A 42 8.13 4.07 12.06
C GLY A 42 9.12 5.09 12.62
N LEU A 43 9.95 5.67 11.75
CA LEU A 43 10.89 6.74 12.12
C LEU A 43 10.16 8.00 12.58
N ASN A 44 9.12 8.44 11.87
CA ASN A 44 8.32 9.59 12.30
C ASN A 44 7.72 9.36 13.70
N SER A 45 7.12 8.18 13.95
CA SER A 45 6.57 7.86 15.28
C SER A 45 7.65 7.79 16.35
N PHE A 46 8.82 7.21 16.04
CA PHE A 46 9.94 7.12 16.97
C PHE A 46 10.50 8.50 17.35
N ILE A 47 10.64 9.40 16.36
CA ILE A 47 11.06 10.78 16.58
C ILE A 47 10.09 11.48 17.53
N VAL A 48 8.78 11.26 17.36
CA VAL A 48 7.73 11.85 18.20
C VAL A 48 7.81 11.37 19.66
N ASP A 49 8.04 10.08 19.92
CA ASP A 49 7.90 9.54 21.28
C ASP A 49 9.19 9.57 22.12
N ALA A 50 10.36 9.75 21.50
CA ALA A 50 11.66 9.55 22.17
C ALA A 50 12.76 10.55 21.82
N CYS A 51 12.56 11.51 20.92
CA CYS A 51 13.59 12.50 20.57
C CYS A 51 13.41 13.82 21.32
N TRP A 52 14.48 14.24 21.97
CA TRP A 52 14.63 15.57 22.55
C TRP A 52 15.73 16.30 21.79
N ILE A 53 15.50 17.56 21.44
CA ILE A 53 16.52 18.41 20.85
C ILE A 53 16.92 19.50 21.85
N VAL A 54 18.10 20.08 21.64
CA VAL A 54 18.53 21.26 22.38
C VAL A 54 18.36 22.47 21.47
N ASP A 55 17.41 23.33 21.79
CA ASP A 55 17.17 24.61 21.11
C ASP A 55 17.47 25.75 22.08
N ASP A 56 18.34 26.67 21.69
CA ASP A 56 18.85 27.78 22.53
C ASP A 56 19.23 27.38 23.98
N GLY A 57 19.84 26.20 24.14
CA GLY A 57 20.28 25.68 25.43
C GLY A 57 19.17 25.07 26.30
N GLN A 58 17.95 24.95 25.79
CA GLN A 58 16.84 24.28 26.45
C GLN A 58 16.53 22.94 25.78
N TYR A 59 16.18 21.93 26.58
CA TYR A 59 15.66 20.67 26.07
C TYR A 59 14.19 20.84 25.68
N CYS A 60 13.89 20.67 24.40
CA CYS A 60 12.53 20.70 23.87
C CYS A 60 12.21 19.38 23.17
N ASP A 61 10.91 19.10 23.09
CA ASP A 61 10.38 17.94 22.37
C ASP A 61 10.65 18.13 20.87
N ALA A 62 11.20 17.11 20.22
CA ALA A 62 11.47 17.14 18.78
C ALA A 62 10.17 17.29 17.96
N THR A 63 9.01 16.96 18.53
CA THR A 63 7.70 17.08 17.87
C THR A 63 7.40 18.51 17.42
N ASP A 64 7.82 19.50 18.20
CA ASP A 64 7.51 20.91 17.92
C ASP A 64 8.24 21.43 16.68
N PHE A 65 9.23 20.68 16.18
CA PHE A 65 10.07 21.04 15.05
C PHE A 65 10.02 20.03 13.90
N MET A 66 9.09 19.07 13.96
CA MET A 66 9.03 17.99 12.99
C MET A 66 8.53 18.51 11.63
N PRO A 67 9.27 18.28 10.53
CA PRO A 67 8.79 18.61 9.20
C PRO A 67 7.64 17.68 8.80
N GLU A 68 6.65 18.21 8.07
CA GLU A 68 5.59 17.40 7.48
C GLU A 68 6.16 16.43 6.41
N THR A 69 5.57 15.24 6.30
CA THR A 69 5.96 14.23 5.31
C THR A 69 4.81 13.88 4.35
N PRO A 70 4.26 14.84 3.60
CA PRO A 70 3.04 14.65 2.82
C PRO A 70 3.16 13.53 1.77
N ALA A 71 4.33 13.34 1.16
CA ALA A 71 4.55 12.25 0.23
C ALA A 71 4.42 10.87 0.89
N THR A 72 4.96 10.71 2.10
CA THR A 72 4.84 9.47 2.88
C THR A 72 3.40 9.26 3.32
N ASP A 73 2.73 10.29 3.80
CA ASP A 73 1.33 10.21 4.26
C ASP A 73 0.40 9.74 3.13
N ARG A 74 0.60 10.26 1.90
CA ARG A 74 -0.17 9.84 0.73
C ARG A 74 0.03 8.38 0.36
N ILE A 75 1.29 7.93 0.35
CA ILE A 75 1.63 6.53 0.06
C ILE A 75 0.97 5.63 1.12
N VAL A 76 1.08 5.99 2.39
CA VAL A 76 0.50 5.24 3.51
C VAL A 76 -1.02 5.20 3.43
N ALA A 77 -1.68 6.31 3.09
CA ALA A 77 -3.12 6.35 2.88
C ALA A 77 -3.54 5.41 1.74
N GLY A 78 -2.79 5.38 0.64
CA GLY A 78 -3.01 4.43 -0.46
C GLY A 78 -2.86 2.97 -0.04
N ILE A 79 -1.81 2.64 0.71
CA ILE A 79 -1.58 1.28 1.25
C ILE A 79 -2.70 0.86 2.19
N LYS A 80 -3.12 1.77 3.09
CA LYS A 80 -4.25 1.53 3.99
C LYS A 80 -5.53 1.27 3.19
N ALA A 81 -5.79 2.04 2.13
CA ALA A 81 -6.92 1.82 1.24
C ALA A 81 -6.87 0.43 0.57
N ASP A 82 -5.72 0.03 0.02
CA ASP A 82 -5.52 -1.31 -0.59
C ASP A 82 -5.81 -2.44 0.41
N GLY A 83 -5.32 -2.30 1.64
CA GLY A 83 -5.56 -3.28 2.71
C GLY A 83 -7.05 -3.39 3.08
N VAL A 84 -7.74 -2.26 3.21
CA VAL A 84 -9.18 -2.23 3.52
C VAL A 84 -10.02 -2.78 2.36
N GLU A 85 -9.65 -2.49 1.11
CA GLU A 85 -10.29 -3.06 -0.08
C GLU A 85 -10.12 -4.60 -0.12
N GLY A 86 -8.92 -5.10 0.19
CA GLY A 86 -8.66 -6.53 0.31
C GLY A 86 -9.52 -7.20 1.38
N PHE A 87 -9.69 -6.55 2.54
CA PHE A 87 -10.59 -7.02 3.60
C PHE A 87 -12.05 -7.03 3.16
N ALA A 88 -12.53 -5.96 2.51
CA ALA A 88 -13.89 -5.88 1.99
C ALA A 88 -14.16 -6.97 0.93
N ALA A 89 -13.20 -7.21 0.03
CA ALA A 89 -13.27 -8.28 -0.95
C ALA A 89 -13.31 -9.66 -0.29
N HIS A 90 -12.51 -9.90 0.75
CA HIS A 90 -12.55 -11.14 1.52
C HIS A 90 -13.94 -11.39 2.13
N LEU A 91 -14.56 -10.37 2.73
CA LEU A 91 -15.92 -10.50 3.29
C LEU A 91 -16.97 -10.79 2.21
N ARG A 92 -16.86 -10.18 1.02
CA ARG A 92 -17.76 -10.45 -0.11
C ARG A 92 -17.59 -11.85 -0.70
N ALA A 93 -16.37 -12.39 -0.71
CA ALA A 93 -16.13 -13.73 -1.22
C ALA A 93 -16.66 -14.82 -0.27
N ASN A 94 -16.73 -14.52 1.04
CA ASN A 94 -17.01 -15.52 2.07
C ASN A 94 -18.38 -15.36 2.76
N TYR A 95 -19.22 -14.41 2.37
CA TYR A 95 -20.56 -14.32 2.97
C TYR A 95 -21.47 -15.43 2.43
N ASN A 96 -22.03 -16.22 3.34
CA ASN A 96 -22.97 -17.32 3.07
C ASN A 96 -24.44 -16.85 3.09
N GLY A 97 -24.70 -15.59 2.72
CA GLY A 97 -26.01 -14.94 2.87
C GLY A 97 -26.17 -14.16 4.19
N ALA A 98 -25.16 -14.13 5.06
CA ALA A 98 -25.19 -13.32 6.29
C ALA A 98 -25.20 -11.80 5.99
N SER A 99 -26.23 -11.10 6.48
CA SER A 99 -26.41 -9.65 6.27
C SER A 99 -25.29 -8.80 6.91
N VAL A 100 -24.72 -9.26 8.02
CA VAL A 100 -23.67 -8.54 8.76
C VAL A 100 -22.40 -8.38 7.95
N CYS A 101 -21.92 -9.44 7.28
CA CYS A 101 -20.73 -9.38 6.41
C CYS A 101 -20.92 -8.38 5.26
N LYS A 102 -22.14 -8.30 4.72
CA LYS A 102 -22.48 -7.33 3.66
C LYS A 102 -22.41 -5.89 4.17
N ILE A 103 -22.95 -5.62 5.35
CA ILE A 103 -22.91 -4.27 5.94
C ILE A 103 -21.47 -3.85 6.25
N ILE A 104 -20.66 -4.75 6.82
CA ILE A 104 -19.26 -4.47 7.13
C ILE A 104 -18.46 -4.22 5.85
N ALA A 105 -18.67 -5.03 4.80
CA ALA A 105 -17.98 -4.84 3.52
C ALA A 105 -18.32 -3.47 2.87
N LEU A 106 -19.57 -3.01 2.98
CA LEU A 106 -19.95 -1.67 2.51
C LEU A 106 -19.27 -0.56 3.31
N GLY A 107 -19.24 -0.66 4.65
CA GLY A 107 -18.53 0.30 5.49
C GLY A 107 -17.03 0.33 5.21
N ALA A 108 -16.42 -0.84 4.96
CA ALA A 108 -15.03 -0.96 4.58
C ALA A 108 -14.75 -0.28 3.22
N ASP A 109 -15.61 -0.46 2.21
CA ASP A 109 -15.45 0.25 0.93
C ASP A 109 -15.49 1.77 1.10
N ASP A 110 -16.41 2.28 1.92
CA ASP A 110 -16.54 3.72 2.12
C ASP A 110 -15.34 4.28 2.87
N PHE A 111 -14.81 3.55 3.85
CA PHE A 111 -13.56 3.90 4.52
C PHE A 111 -12.35 3.87 3.56
N ALA A 112 -12.24 2.84 2.72
CA ALA A 112 -11.19 2.77 1.70
C ALA A 112 -11.24 3.95 0.73
N LYS A 113 -12.44 4.36 0.29
CA LYS A 113 -12.61 5.55 -0.56
C LYS A 113 -12.13 6.84 0.12
N GLN A 114 -12.36 6.98 1.43
CA GLN A 114 -11.85 8.13 2.17
C GLN A 114 -10.32 8.16 2.16
N LEU A 115 -9.68 7.06 2.54
CA LEU A 115 -8.23 6.91 2.52
C LEU A 115 -7.64 7.14 1.12
N ARG A 116 -8.34 6.70 0.06
CA ARG A 116 -7.90 6.93 -1.31
C ARG A 116 -7.91 8.42 -1.68
N LYS A 117 -8.88 9.21 -1.20
CA LYS A 117 -8.87 10.66 -1.42
C LYS A 117 -7.69 11.33 -0.71
N GLU A 118 -7.37 10.89 0.49
CA GLU A 118 -6.21 11.37 1.26
C GLU A 118 -4.89 11.06 0.51
N SER A 119 -4.81 9.92 -0.18
CA SER A 119 -3.64 9.58 -1.02
C SER A 119 -3.44 10.46 -2.26
N GLN A 120 -4.44 11.25 -2.65
CA GLN A 120 -4.46 12.04 -3.89
C GLN A 120 -4.35 13.57 -3.66
N HIS A 121 -4.32 14.02 -2.41
CA HIS A 121 -4.15 15.45 -2.11
C HIS A 121 -2.73 15.91 -2.50
N ASP A 122 -2.54 17.08 -3.10
CA ASP A 122 -1.20 17.61 -3.42
C ASP A 122 -0.68 18.54 -2.31
#